data_AF-A0A1I5HPZ1-F1
#
_entry.id   AF-A0A1I5HPZ1-F1
#
_cell.length_a   1.000
_cell.length_b   1.000
_cell.length_c   1.000
_cell.angle_alpha   90.00
_cell.angle_beta   90.00
_cell.angle_gamma   90.00
#
_symmetry.space_group_name_H-M   'P 1'
#
loop_
_entity.id
_entity.type
_entity.pdbx_description
1 polymer ?
#
loop_
_entity_poly.entity_id
_entity_poly.type
_entity_poly.pdbx_seq_one_letter_code
_entity_poly.pdbx_strand_id
1 'polypeptide(L)'
;MKKKAITSDSVYAIISLISLIYINYYQNALYYKPTAKHSILFDKIYEYIATPCFYFFITAFITAILLNIVNINMSKTLRKVLTYVVGLASILYIVFIIVSSIKVINLSPIGFNHIYSVIFIILGCLFALASHKN
;
A
#
# COMPACT_ATOMS: atom_id res chain seq x y z
N MET A 1 4.73 5.70 33.88
CA MET A 1 4.21 4.88 32.77
C MET A 1 5.35 4.58 31.81
N LYS A 2 5.70 3.31 31.56
CA LYS A 2 6.69 2.95 30.53
C LYS A 2 6.12 3.36 29.16
N LYS A 3 6.86 4.12 28.35
CA LYS A 3 6.47 4.43 26.97
C LYS A 3 6.33 3.11 26.22
N LYS A 4 5.10 2.70 25.87
CA LYS A 4 4.89 1.59 24.93
C LYS A 4 5.50 2.02 23.59
N ALA A 5 6.50 1.27 23.12
CA ALA A 5 7.06 1.49 21.80
C ALA A 5 5.98 1.16 20.75
N ILE A 6 5.84 2.03 19.75
CA ILE A 6 4.95 1.78 18.62
C ILE A 6 5.56 0.62 17.82
N THR A 7 4.81 -0.48 17.69
CA THR A 7 5.22 -1.62 16.86
C THR A 7 4.97 -1.32 15.38
N SER A 8 5.78 -1.91 14.50
CA SER A 8 5.60 -1.84 13.04
C SER A 8 4.18 -2.19 12.61
N ASP A 9 3.62 -3.22 13.23
CA ASP A 9 2.32 -3.78 12.87
C ASP A 9 1.20 -2.78 13.16
N SER A 10 1.33 -2.03 14.26
CA SER A 10 0.39 -0.95 14.60
C SER A 10 0.41 0.15 13.53
N VAL A 11 1.60 0.48 12.99
CA VAL A 11 1.73 1.48 11.92
C VAL A 11 1.06 0.97 10.64
N TYR A 12 1.27 -0.29 10.27
CA TYR A 12 0.66 -0.89 9.08
C TYR A 12 -0.86 -0.89 9.17
N ALA A 13 -1.41 -1.29 10.33
CA ALA A 13 -2.84 -1.27 10.58
C ALA A 13 -3.44 0.14 10.45
N ILE A 14 -2.79 1.15 11.05
CA ILE A 14 -3.27 2.55 10.99
C ILE A 14 -3.31 3.06 9.56
N ILE A 15 -2.24 2.85 8.77
CA ILE A 15 -2.20 3.34 7.38
C ILE A 15 -3.24 2.61 6.52
N SER A 16 -3.42 1.30 6.73
CA SER A 16 -4.48 0.52 6.08
C SER A 16 -5.87 1.08 6.41
N LEU A 17 -6.15 1.37 7.67
CA LEU A 17 -7.43 1.95 8.10
C LEU A 17 -7.68 3.32 7.49
N ILE A 18 -6.69 4.21 7.50
CA ILE A 18 -6.80 5.54 6.86
C ILE A 18 -7.11 5.39 5.37
N SER A 19 -6.42 4.47 4.69
CA SER A 19 -6.65 4.19 3.27
C SER A 19 -8.07 3.67 3.02
N LEU A 20 -8.54 2.75 3.86
CA LEU A 20 -9.90 2.21 3.78
C LEU A 20 -10.99 3.26 4.04
N ILE A 21 -10.77 4.15 5.01
CA ILE A 21 -11.68 5.27 5.30
C ILE A 21 -11.77 6.18 4.07
N TYR A 22 -10.65 6.51 3.43
CA TYR A 22 -10.65 7.32 2.22
C TYR A 22 -11.36 6.63 1.05
N ILE A 23 -11.10 5.34 0.82
CA ILE A 23 -11.77 4.53 -0.22
C ILE A 23 -13.29 4.57 -0.01
N ASN A 24 -13.76 4.30 1.20
CA ASN A 24 -15.18 4.33 1.55
C ASN A 24 -15.79 5.73 1.40
N TYR A 25 -15.08 6.77 1.83
CA TYR A 25 -15.52 8.14 1.66
C TYR A 25 -15.69 8.49 0.18
N TYR A 26 -14.69 8.17 -0.64
CA TYR A 26 -14.72 8.46 -2.07
C TYR A 26 -15.85 7.71 -2.78
N GLN A 27 -16.03 6.41 -2.52
CA GLN A 27 -17.10 5.61 -3.12
C GLN A 27 -18.50 6.10 -2.76
N ASN A 28 -18.73 6.45 -1.49
CA ASN A 28 -20.07 6.84 -1.02
C ASN A 28 -20.40 8.32 -1.27
N ALA A 29 -19.40 9.21 -1.21
CA ALA A 29 -19.64 10.65 -1.24
C ALA A 29 -19.36 11.29 -2.61
N LEU A 30 -18.45 10.72 -3.42
CA LEU A 30 -17.90 11.37 -4.62
C LEU A 30 -18.17 10.59 -5.90
N TYR A 31 -18.07 9.25 -5.88
CA TYR A 31 -18.12 8.42 -7.09
C TYR A 31 -19.46 8.50 -7.85
N TYR A 32 -20.59 8.59 -7.15
CA TYR A 32 -21.93 8.61 -7.76
C TYR A 32 -22.53 10.01 -7.94
N LYS A 33 -21.79 11.09 -7.65
CA LYS A 33 -22.32 12.46 -7.77
C LYS A 33 -22.02 13.07 -9.15
N PRO A 34 -23.04 13.50 -9.93
CA PRO A 34 -22.86 14.04 -11.29
C PRO A 34 -22.04 15.34 -11.40
N THR A 35 -21.71 15.98 -10.27
CA THR A 35 -20.92 17.21 -10.21
C THR A 35 -19.40 17.02 -10.35
N ALA A 36 -18.94 15.82 -10.70
CA ALA A 36 -17.55 15.36 -10.76
C ALA A 36 -16.63 16.04 -11.81
N LYS A 37 -16.94 17.26 -12.29
CA LYS A 37 -15.97 18.07 -13.05
C LYS A 37 -14.75 18.49 -12.21
N HIS A 38 -14.81 18.38 -10.88
CA HIS A 38 -13.71 18.65 -9.95
C HIS A 38 -12.92 17.39 -9.51
N SER A 39 -13.22 16.19 -10.02
CA SER A 39 -12.77 14.96 -9.35
C SER A 39 -11.44 14.37 -9.82
N ILE A 40 -10.81 14.84 -10.90
CA ILE A 40 -9.61 14.18 -11.48
C ILE A 40 -8.50 13.94 -10.43
N LEU A 41 -8.29 14.89 -9.52
CA LEU A 41 -7.32 14.72 -8.43
C LEU A 41 -7.75 13.62 -7.44
N PHE A 42 -9.01 13.65 -7.00
CA PHE A 42 -9.58 12.67 -6.06
C PHE A 42 -9.64 11.28 -6.67
N ASP A 43 -9.98 11.17 -7.96
CA ASP A 43 -9.99 9.94 -8.73
C ASP A 43 -8.57 9.34 -8.76
N LYS A 44 -7.56 10.18 -9.01
CA LYS A 44 -6.16 9.75 -8.98
C LYS A 44 -5.69 9.32 -7.59
N ILE A 45 -6.07 10.04 -6.54
CA ILE A 45 -5.71 9.67 -5.17
C ILE A 45 -6.38 8.35 -4.80
N TYR A 46 -7.67 8.18 -5.11
CA TYR A 46 -8.40 6.94 -4.89
C TYR A 46 -7.74 5.75 -5.58
N GLU A 47 -7.43 5.92 -6.86
CA GLU A 47 -6.98 4.85 -7.74
C GLU A 47 -5.50 4.50 -7.58
N TYR A 48 -4.62 5.50 -7.55
CA TYR A 48 -3.18 5.28 -7.57
C TYR A 48 -2.52 5.38 -6.20
N ILE A 49 -3.23 5.84 -5.16
CA ILE A 49 -2.66 6.00 -3.82
C ILE A 49 -3.43 5.17 -2.81
N ALA A 50 -4.70 5.49 -2.55
CA ALA A 50 -5.45 4.90 -1.45
C ALA A 50 -5.67 3.40 -1.64
N THR A 51 -6.09 2.98 -2.83
CA THR A 51 -6.35 1.56 -3.13
C THR A 51 -5.05 0.71 -3.04
N PRO A 52 -3.95 1.08 -3.71
CA PRO A 52 -2.65 0.43 -3.54
C PRO A 52 -2.14 0.40 -2.10
N CYS A 53 -2.21 1.53 -1.38
CA CYS A 53 -1.79 1.61 0.01
C CYS A 53 -2.60 0.67 0.89
N PHE A 54 -3.92 0.61 0.70
CA PHE A 54 -4.76 -0.31 1.46
C PHE A 54 -4.28 -1.75 1.30
N TYR A 55 -4.17 -2.25 0.05
CA TYR A 55 -3.73 -3.62 -0.21
C TYR A 55 -2.31 -3.89 0.30
N PHE A 56 -1.38 -2.94 0.12
CA PHE A 56 -0.01 -3.08 0.60
C PHE A 56 0.07 -3.17 2.13
N PHE A 57 -0.60 -2.25 2.84
CA PHE A 57 -0.47 -2.17 4.30
C PHE A 57 -1.32 -3.21 5.03
N ILE A 58 -2.48 -3.60 4.49
CA ILE A 58 -3.28 -4.67 5.10
C ILE A 58 -2.56 -6.01 5.02
N THR A 59 -1.91 -6.32 3.89
CA THR A 59 -1.17 -7.58 3.76
C THR A 59 0.14 -7.54 4.52
N ALA A 60 0.82 -6.40 4.60
CA ALA A 60 1.97 -6.23 5.47
C ALA A 60 1.60 -6.45 6.95
N PHE A 61 0.46 -5.91 7.40
CA PHE A 61 -0.05 -6.13 8.74
C PHE A 61 -0.34 -7.60 9.04
N ILE A 62 -1.13 -8.26 8.18
CA ILE A 62 -1.49 -9.68 8.34
C ILE A 62 -0.21 -10.53 8.35
N THR A 63 0.70 -10.29 7.41
CA THR A 63 1.96 -11.04 7.32
C THR A 63 2.83 -10.85 8.55
N ALA A 64 2.95 -9.63 9.06
CA ALA A 64 3.73 -9.35 10.28
C ALA A 64 3.16 -10.07 11.50
N ILE A 65 1.82 -10.09 11.67
CA ILE A 65 1.16 -10.87 12.71
C ILE A 65 1.48 -12.36 12.57
N LEU A 66 1.38 -12.92 11.36
CA LEU A 66 1.67 -14.34 11.12
C LEU A 66 3.13 -14.67 11.45
N LEU A 67 4.08 -13.82 11.06
CA LEU A 67 5.49 -14.00 11.37
C LEU A 67 5.76 -13.98 12.87
N ASN A 68 5.11 -13.07 13.60
CA ASN A 68 5.21 -13.00 15.06
C ASN A 68 4.62 -14.26 15.74
N ILE A 69 3.50 -14.79 15.23
CA ILE A 69 2.87 -16.01 15.77
C ILE A 69 3.75 -17.25 15.53
N VAL A 70 4.30 -17.38 14.32
CA VAL A 70 5.12 -18.54 13.93
C VAL A 70 6.58 -18.39 14.37
N ASN A 71 6.97 -17.22 14.89
CA ASN A 71 8.30 -16.90 15.37
C ASN A 71 9.40 -17.15 14.31
N ILE A 72 9.13 -16.74 13.07
CA ILE A 72 10.00 -16.96 11.91
C ILE A 72 11.22 -16.05 11.98
N ASN A 73 12.42 -16.63 11.95
CA ASN A 73 13.65 -15.86 12.05
C ASN A 73 14.24 -15.51 10.67
N MET A 74 14.04 -14.26 10.27
CA MET A 74 14.66 -13.49 9.18
C MET A 74 16.20 -13.47 9.16
N SER A 75 16.89 -14.17 8.26
CA SER A 75 18.32 -13.90 8.03
C SER A 75 18.55 -12.43 7.64
N LYS A 76 19.58 -11.79 8.22
CA LYS A 76 19.87 -10.37 7.98
C LYS A 76 20.09 -10.05 6.49
N THR A 77 20.74 -10.96 5.76
CA THR A 77 21.01 -10.82 4.33
C THR A 77 19.71 -10.84 3.53
N LEU A 78 18.82 -11.79 3.79
CA LEU A 78 17.54 -11.90 3.08
C LEU A 78 16.67 -10.66 3.32
N ARG A 79 16.60 -10.19 4.56
CA ARG A 79 15.90 -8.94 4.89
C ARG A 79 16.43 -7.75 4.10
N LYS A 80 17.75 -7.61 3.99
CA LYS A 80 18.39 -6.50 3.27
C LYS A 80 18.06 -6.54 1.78
N VAL A 81 18.09 -7.72 1.16
CA VAL A 81 17.68 -7.92 -0.25
C VAL A 81 16.22 -7.56 -0.44
N LEU A 82 15.32 -8.04 0.42
CA LEU A 82 13.89 -7.72 0.36
C LEU A 82 13.62 -6.22 0.51
N THR A 83 14.33 -5.53 1.40
CA THR A 83 14.24 -4.07 1.53
C THR A 83 14.61 -3.36 0.23
N TYR A 84 15.67 -3.81 -0.46
CA TYR A 84 16.04 -3.23 -1.76
C TYR A 84 14.99 -3.49 -2.84
N VAL A 85 14.42 -4.70 -2.88
CA VAL A 85 13.34 -5.05 -3.83
C VAL A 85 12.11 -4.17 -3.62
N VAL A 86 11.64 -4.04 -2.38
CA VAL A 86 10.47 -3.20 -2.05
C VAL A 86 10.77 -1.73 -2.32
N GLY A 87 11.98 -1.26 -1.97
CA GLY A 87 12.41 0.11 -2.22
C GLY A 87 12.44 0.45 -3.71
N LEU A 88 13.05 -0.42 -4.53
CA LEU A 88 13.09 -0.26 -5.98
C LEU A 88 11.69 -0.26 -6.59
N ALA A 89 10.83 -1.21 -6.19
CA ALA A 89 9.45 -1.29 -6.68
C ALA A 89 8.64 -0.03 -6.33
N SER A 90 8.82 0.51 -5.11
CA SER A 90 8.18 1.75 -4.67
C SER A 90 8.63 2.96 -5.50
N ILE A 91 9.94 3.07 -5.78
CA ILE A 91 10.49 4.15 -6.61
C ILE A 91 9.94 4.05 -8.03
N LEU A 92 9.96 2.86 -8.63
CA LEU A 92 9.42 2.62 -9.98
C LEU A 92 7.92 2.98 -10.03
N TYR A 93 7.16 2.63 -8.99
CA TYR A 93 5.75 2.96 -8.91
C TYR A 93 5.49 4.48 -8.83
N ILE A 94 6.29 5.20 -8.05
CA ILE A 94 6.19 6.68 -7.98
C ILE A 94 6.51 7.31 -9.34
N VAL A 95 7.60 6.87 -9.99
CA VAL A 95 7.96 7.33 -11.34
C VAL A 95 6.81 7.07 -12.31
N PHE A 96 6.20 5.90 -12.23
CA PHE A 96 5.09 5.51 -13.08
C PHE A 96 3.84 6.39 -12.87
N ILE A 97 3.48 6.73 -11.63
CA ILE A 97 2.39 7.69 -11.34
C ILE A 97 2.70 9.08 -11.93
N ILE A 98 3.94 9.55 -11.82
CA ILE A 98 4.36 10.86 -12.34
C ILE A 98 4.24 10.88 -13.87
N VAL A 99 4.82 9.88 -14.55
CA VAL A 99 4.79 9.77 -16.01
C VAL A 99 3.35 9.66 -16.53
N SER A 100 2.52 8.86 -15.86
CA SER A 100 1.07 8.77 -16.12
C SER A 100 0.38 10.13 -16.00
N SER A 101 0.72 10.89 -14.97
CA SER A 101 0.07 12.18 -14.70
C SER A 101 0.38 13.25 -15.74
N ILE A 102 1.50 13.14 -16.44
CA ILE A 102 1.90 14.01 -17.56
C ILE A 102 1.31 13.52 -18.90
N LYS A 103 0.46 12.47 -18.88
CA LYS A 103 -0.18 11.85 -20.06
C LYS A 103 0.79 11.29 -21.10
N VAL A 104 2.04 11.03 -20.72
CA VAL A 104 3.04 10.39 -21.59
C VAL A 104 2.69 8.91 -21.83
N ILE A 105 2.00 8.29 -20.86
CA ILE A 105 1.52 6.92 -20.92
C ILE A 105 0.06 6.90 -20.43
N ASN A 106 -0.85 6.29 -21.20
CA ASN A 106 -2.21 6.04 -20.73
C ASN A 106 -2.22 4.81 -19.82
N LEU A 107 -2.47 5.04 -18.54
CA LEU A 107 -2.72 3.97 -17.59
C LEU A 107 -4.19 3.61 -17.60
N SER A 108 -4.46 2.31 -17.75
CA SER A 108 -5.79 1.80 -17.44
C SER A 108 -6.07 2.02 -15.95
N PRO A 109 -7.30 2.40 -15.59
CA PRO A 109 -7.68 2.63 -14.21
C PRO A 109 -7.30 1.43 -13.31
N ILE A 110 -6.39 1.65 -12.35
CA ILE A 110 -5.90 0.64 -11.40
C ILE A 110 -7.02 0.12 -10.49
N GLY A 111 -8.05 0.94 -10.21
CA GLY A 111 -9.12 0.60 -9.28
C GLY A 111 -9.99 -0.58 -9.71
N PHE A 112 -9.96 -0.96 -10.99
CA PHE A 112 -10.83 -2.00 -11.56
C PHE A 112 -10.12 -3.23 -12.11
N ASN A 113 -8.78 -3.29 -12.08
CA ASN A 113 -8.06 -4.43 -12.62
C ASN A 113 -7.41 -5.24 -11.49
N HIS A 114 -8.00 -6.42 -11.20
CA HIS A 114 -7.59 -7.34 -10.13
C HIS A 114 -6.08 -7.65 -10.10
N ILE A 115 -5.42 -7.56 -11.27
CA ILE A 115 -3.99 -7.81 -11.43
C ILE A 115 -3.14 -6.80 -10.64
N TYR A 116 -3.53 -5.52 -10.57
CA TYR A 116 -2.74 -4.51 -9.86
C TYR A 116 -2.81 -4.71 -8.33
N SER A 117 -3.95 -5.15 -7.82
CA SER A 117 -4.12 -5.48 -6.39
C SER A 117 -3.16 -6.59 -5.95
N VAL A 118 -2.92 -7.60 -6.81
CA VAL A 118 -2.00 -8.72 -6.52
C VAL A 118 -0.56 -8.23 -6.32
N ILE A 119 -0.10 -7.26 -7.11
CA ILE A 119 1.26 -6.73 -6.98
C ILE A 119 1.46 -6.07 -5.61
N PHE A 120 0.51 -5.25 -5.17
CA PHE A 120 0.59 -4.59 -3.86
C PHE A 120 0.44 -5.58 -2.71
N ILE A 121 -0.37 -6.62 -2.86
CA ILE A 121 -0.46 -7.73 -1.90
C ILE A 121 0.92 -8.38 -1.72
N ILE A 122 1.58 -8.77 -2.81
CA ILE A 122 2.91 -9.41 -2.79
C ILE A 122 3.93 -8.47 -2.16
N LEU A 123 3.96 -7.20 -2.59
CA LEU A 123 4.89 -6.20 -2.05
C LEU A 123 4.68 -5.97 -0.55
N GLY A 124 3.44 -5.97 -0.07
CA GLY A 124 3.13 -5.86 1.36
C GLY A 124 3.66 -7.05 2.16
N CYS A 125 3.51 -8.28 1.65
CA CYS A 125 4.10 -9.46 2.26
C CYS A 125 5.63 -9.38 2.33
N LEU A 126 6.28 -9.02 1.21
CA LEU A 126 7.74 -8.85 1.15
C LEU A 126 8.23 -7.75 2.10
N PHE A 127 7.47 -6.67 2.24
CA PHE A 127 7.78 -5.58 3.14
C PHE A 127 7.74 -6.00 4.61
N ALA A 128 6.72 -6.76 5.01
CA ALA A 128 6.64 -7.33 6.36
C ALA A 128 7.81 -8.27 6.66
N LEU A 129 8.18 -9.12 5.70
CA LEU A 129 9.35 -10.01 5.83
C LEU A 129 10.66 -9.21 5.96
N ALA A 130 10.80 -8.10 5.24
CA ALA A 130 11.97 -7.23 5.31
C ALA A 130 12.08 -6.51 6.67
N SER A 131 10.95 -6.03 7.19
CA SER A 131 10.87 -5.25 8.42
C SER A 131 10.91 -6.09 9.70
N HIS A 132 10.50 -7.36 9.64
CA HIS A 132 10.43 -8.27 10.78
C HIS A 132 11.77 -8.37 11.52
N LYS A 133 11.83 -7.88 12.75
CA LYS A 133 12.97 -8.01 13.66
C LYS A 133 12.63 -9.06 14.72
N ASN A 134 13.49 -10.07 14.86
CA ASN A 134 13.63 -10.78 16.13
C ASN A 134 14.19 -9.83 17.19
#